data_AF-A0A6N6TFX2-F1
#
_entry.id   AF-A0A6N6TFX2-F1
#
_cell.length_a   1.000
_cell.length_b   1.000
_cell.length_c   1.000
_cell.angle_alpha   90.00
_cell.angle_beta   90.00
_cell.angle_gamma   90.00
#
_symmetry.space_group_name_H-M   'P 1'
#
loop_
_entity.id
_entity.type
_entity.pdbx_description
1 polymer ?
#
loop_
_entity_poly.entity_id
_entity_poly.type
_entity_poly.pdbx_seq_one_letter_code
_entity_poly.pdbx_strand_id
1 'polypeptide(L)'
;MGYRALGYSMTAKATSSIQVIARLSRLLDAIAAHDEPVSLKILASATGLHPSTAFRILASLIEHDLVERGVNGRYRLGVKLLRLGDRVRSQTGFQREARPLVERLRNPASEPGRTR
;
A
#
# COMPACT_ATOMS: atom_id res chain seq x y z
N MET A 1 -10.73 36.49 37.43
CA MET A 1 -10.85 35.03 37.59
C MET A 1 -11.59 34.50 36.37
N GLY A 2 -10.95 33.98 35.31
CA GLY A 2 -10.22 32.70 35.23
C GLY A 2 -11.24 31.56 35.37
N TYR A 3 -11.60 30.74 34.38
CA TYR A 3 -10.82 30.11 33.31
C TYR A 3 -11.72 29.81 32.09
N ARG A 4 -11.27 30.10 30.85
CA ARG A 4 -11.93 29.66 29.62
C ARG A 4 -11.18 28.43 29.09
N ALA A 5 -11.81 27.27 29.19
CA ALA A 5 -11.24 25.97 28.87
C ALA A 5 -10.82 25.85 27.40
N LEU A 6 -9.70 25.16 27.22
CA LEU A 6 -9.10 24.72 25.97
C LEU A 6 -10.11 23.97 25.08
N GLY A 7 -10.45 24.57 23.94
CA GLY A 7 -11.22 23.93 22.87
C GLY A 7 -10.49 23.89 21.53
N TYR A 8 -9.15 23.95 21.53
CA TYR A 8 -8.36 24.02 20.30
C TYR A 8 -7.60 22.72 20.02
N SER A 9 -7.70 22.24 18.78
CA SER A 9 -6.76 21.29 18.15
C SER A 9 -6.98 19.78 18.34
N MET A 10 -8.20 19.28 18.11
CA MET A 10 -8.39 17.85 17.78
C MET A 10 -9.02 17.64 16.39
N THR A 11 -9.98 18.48 16.00
CA THR A 11 -10.68 18.39 14.69
C THR A 11 -9.80 18.83 13.52
N ALA A 12 -9.05 19.94 13.66
CA ALA A 12 -8.17 20.45 12.60
C ALA A 12 -6.98 19.50 12.27
N LYS A 13 -6.47 18.79 13.29
CA LYS A 13 -5.37 17.83 13.14
C LYS A 13 -5.82 16.55 12.43
N ALA A 14 -7.06 16.12 12.64
CA ALA A 14 -7.62 14.97 11.93
C ALA A 14 -7.77 15.26 10.43
N THR A 15 -8.31 16.43 10.06
CA THR A 15 -8.45 16.83 8.65
C THR A 15 -7.10 16.92 7.94
N SER A 16 -6.07 17.50 8.59
CA SER A 16 -4.74 17.60 8.00
C SER A 16 -4.04 16.24 7.89
N SER A 17 -4.20 15.35 8.88
CA SER A 17 -3.69 13.98 8.83
C SER A 17 -4.32 13.16 7.68
N ILE A 18 -5.66 13.25 7.55
CA ILE A 18 -6.39 12.60 6.44
C ILE A 18 -5.90 13.13 5.09
N GLN A 19 -5.65 14.43 4.97
CA GLN A 19 -5.05 15.00 3.75
C GLN A 19 -3.64 14.47 3.49
N VAL A 20 -2.80 14.29 4.50
CA VAL A 20 -1.45 13.72 4.33
C VAL A 20 -1.55 12.29 3.79
N ILE A 21 -2.46 11.47 4.32
CA ILE A 21 -2.65 10.10 3.82
C ILE A 21 -3.07 10.08 2.35
N ALA A 22 -4.00 10.95 1.96
CA ALA A 22 -4.40 11.07 0.55
C ALA A 22 -3.23 11.47 -0.37
N ARG A 23 -2.34 12.35 0.10
CA ARG A 23 -1.15 12.76 -0.66
C ARG A 23 -0.11 11.65 -0.77
N LEU A 24 0.11 10.90 0.30
CA LEU A 24 0.91 9.66 0.33
C LEU A 24 0.41 8.69 -0.75
N SER A 25 -0.92 8.45 -0.79
CA SER A 25 -1.52 7.47 -1.69
C SER A 25 -1.24 7.85 -3.12
N ARG A 26 -1.51 9.11 -3.49
CA ARG A 26 -1.25 9.63 -4.84
C ARG A 26 0.21 9.54 -5.23
N LEU A 27 1.15 9.72 -4.30
CA LEU A 27 2.58 9.57 -4.59
C LEU A 27 2.94 8.11 -4.85
N LEU A 28 2.40 7.17 -4.07
CA LEU A 28 2.60 5.73 -4.33
C LEU A 28 2.00 5.32 -5.67
N ASP A 29 0.78 5.75 -5.96
CA ASP A 29 0.09 5.49 -7.25
C ASP A 29 0.88 6.09 -8.42
N ALA A 30 1.39 7.31 -8.27
CA ALA A 30 2.20 7.96 -9.28
C ALA A 30 3.53 7.23 -9.53
N ILE A 31 4.18 6.69 -8.49
CA ILE A 31 5.37 5.86 -8.67
C ILE A 31 5.01 4.54 -9.37
N ALA A 32 3.89 3.91 -8.97
CA ALA A 32 3.43 2.63 -9.52
C ALA A 32 3.04 2.69 -11.00
N ALA A 33 2.68 3.87 -11.51
CA ALA A 33 2.36 4.10 -12.91
C ALA A 33 3.57 4.08 -13.86
N HIS A 34 4.79 3.90 -13.34
CA HIS A 34 6.02 3.85 -14.12
C HIS A 34 6.80 2.56 -13.84
N ASP A 35 7.26 1.90 -14.91
CA ASP A 35 8.09 0.69 -14.82
C ASP A 35 9.52 1.00 -14.33
N GLU A 36 10.00 2.22 -14.57
CA GLU A 36 11.33 2.69 -14.23
C GLU A 36 11.30 3.71 -13.08
N PRO A 37 12.38 3.82 -12.26
CA PRO A 37 12.44 4.81 -11.18
C PRO A 37 12.12 6.24 -11.65
N VAL A 38 11.43 7.02 -10.83
CA VAL A 38 10.81 8.30 -11.22
C VAL A 38 11.47 9.48 -10.52
N SER A 39 11.62 10.62 -11.19
CA SER A 39 12.20 11.82 -10.55
C SER A 39 11.19 12.55 -9.66
N LEU A 40 11.68 13.28 -8.64
CA LEU A 40 10.84 14.15 -7.80
C LEU A 40 9.99 15.13 -8.63
N LYS A 41 10.57 15.69 -9.70
CA LYS A 41 9.89 16.67 -10.56
C LYS A 41 8.63 16.07 -11.20
N ILE A 42 8.75 14.84 -11.72
CA ILE A 42 7.62 14.14 -12.35
C ILE A 42 6.56 13.82 -11.29
N LEU A 43 6.97 13.29 -10.13
CA LEU A 43 6.03 12.95 -9.05
C LEU A 43 5.28 14.16 -8.51
N ALA A 44 5.98 15.29 -8.30
CA ALA A 44 5.38 16.55 -7.85
C ALA A 44 4.34 17.05 -8.88
N SER A 45 4.69 17.02 -10.17
CA SER A 45 3.78 17.41 -11.25
C SER A 45 2.56 16.50 -11.34
N ALA A 46 2.74 15.18 -11.33
CA ALA A 46 1.66 14.19 -11.46
C ALA A 46 0.67 14.24 -10.29
N THR A 47 1.15 14.60 -9.09
CA THR A 47 0.32 14.64 -7.87
C THR A 47 -0.22 16.03 -7.54
N GLY A 48 0.17 17.07 -8.31
CA GLY A 48 -0.19 18.46 -8.03
C GLY A 48 0.41 18.98 -6.71
N LEU A 49 1.49 18.36 -6.22
CA LEU A 49 2.14 18.73 -4.97
C LEU A 49 3.31 19.68 -5.23
N HIS A 50 3.51 20.63 -4.30
CA HIS A 50 4.74 21.41 -4.30
C HIS A 50 5.95 20.47 -4.09
N PRO A 51 7.09 20.67 -4.79
CA PRO A 51 8.26 19.80 -4.69
C PRO A 51 8.76 19.58 -3.27
N SER A 52 8.75 20.62 -2.42
CA SER A 52 9.15 20.48 -1.01
C SER A 52 8.20 19.60 -0.19
N THR A 53 6.89 19.65 -0.48
CA THR A 53 5.89 18.79 0.17
C THR A 53 6.04 17.34 -0.29
N ALA A 54 6.17 17.11 -1.60
CA ALA A 54 6.39 15.77 -2.15
C ALA A 54 7.68 15.16 -1.59
N PHE A 55 8.77 15.94 -1.54
CA PHE A 55 10.04 15.49 -0.98
C PHE A 55 9.92 15.06 0.49
N ARG A 56 9.26 15.86 1.34
CA ARG A 56 9.06 15.52 2.76
C ARG A 56 8.22 14.26 2.95
N ILE A 57 7.17 14.08 2.15
CA ILE A 57 6.35 12.87 2.21
C ILE A 57 7.19 11.67 1.77
N LEU A 58 7.87 11.77 0.62
CA LEU A 58 8.74 10.71 0.11
C LEU A 58 9.84 10.33 1.10
N ALA A 59 10.42 11.29 1.83
CA ALA A 59 11.37 11.03 2.90
C ALA A 59 10.77 10.15 4.01
N SER A 60 9.57 10.47 4.51
CA SER A 60 8.89 9.59 5.46
C SER A 60 8.52 8.22 4.87
N LEU A 61 8.16 8.14 3.58
CA LEU A 61 7.90 6.85 2.94
C LEU A 61 9.17 5.98 2.85
N ILE A 62 10.33 6.60 2.66
CA ILE A 62 11.63 5.92 2.68
C ILE A 62 11.97 5.44 4.10
N GLU A 63 11.78 6.28 5.12
CA GLU A 63 11.97 5.89 6.53
C GLU A 63 11.12 4.68 6.95
N HIS A 64 10.00 4.46 6.25
CA HIS A 64 9.09 3.33 6.49
C HIS A 64 9.20 2.20 5.46
N ASP A 65 10.22 2.19 4.60
CA ASP A 65 10.50 1.21 3.54
C ASP A 65 9.39 1.03 2.48
N LEU A 66 8.47 2.00 2.38
CA LEU A 66 7.39 1.99 1.38
C LEU A 66 7.87 2.49 0.01
N VAL A 67 8.91 3.33 0.01
CA VAL A 67 9.55 3.88 -1.19
C VAL A 67 11.06 3.74 -1.03
N GLU A 68 11.77 3.54 -2.12
CA GLU A 68 13.22 3.56 -2.16
C GLU A 68 13.70 4.71 -3.05
N ARG A 69 14.87 5.27 -2.73
CA ARG A 69 15.53 6.31 -3.55
C ARG A 69 16.89 5.81 -4.01
N GLY A 70 17.06 5.70 -5.32
CA GLY A 70 18.32 5.31 -5.94
C GLY A 70 19.39 6.39 -5.84
N VAL A 71 20.63 6.04 -6.17
CA VAL A 71 21.80 6.95 -6.18
C VAL A 71 21.62 8.13 -7.13
N ASN A 72 20.85 7.96 -8.20
CA ASN A 72 20.47 9.01 -9.16
C ASN A 72 19.35 9.92 -8.63
N GLY A 73 18.92 9.75 -7.38
CA GLY A 73 17.86 10.53 -6.74
C GLY A 73 16.45 10.20 -7.22
N ARG A 74 16.26 9.13 -7.99
CA ARG A 74 14.96 8.67 -8.50
C ARG A 74 14.31 7.68 -7.53
N TYR A 75 12.98 7.66 -7.52
CA TYR A 75 12.15 6.96 -6.56
C TYR A 75 11.48 5.74 -7.19
N ARG A 76 11.37 4.65 -6.43
CA ARG A 76 10.61 3.45 -6.80
C ARG A 76 9.86 2.90 -5.59
N LEU A 77 8.90 2.01 -5.81
CA LEU A 77 8.22 1.32 -4.71
C LEU A 77 9.22 0.45 -3.91
N GLY A 78 9.08 0.47 -2.59
CA GLY A 78 9.93 -0.32 -1.69
C GLY A 78 9.43 -1.75 -1.49
N VAL A 79 10.35 -2.66 -1.14
CA VAL A 79 10.05 -4.09 -0.94
C VAL A 79 8.98 -4.38 0.11
N LYS A 80 8.75 -3.47 1.06
CA LYS A 80 7.71 -3.66 2.09
C LYS A 80 6.31 -3.77 1.48
N LEU A 81 6.04 -3.06 0.37
CA LEU A 81 4.76 -3.13 -0.32
C LEU A 81 4.48 -4.52 -0.89
N LEU A 82 5.51 -5.22 -1.40
CA LEU A 82 5.40 -6.61 -1.83
C LEU A 82 4.99 -7.52 -0.67
N ARG A 83 5.68 -7.40 0.48
CA ARG A 83 5.39 -8.20 1.68
C ARG A 83 3.96 -7.97 2.21
N LEU A 84 3.49 -6.73 2.17
CA LEU A 84 2.12 -6.39 2.55
C LEU A 84 1.11 -6.96 1.55
N GLY A 85 1.40 -6.89 0.25
CA GLY A 85 0.57 -7.46 -0.81
C GLY A 85 0.42 -8.98 -0.68
N ASP A 86 1.50 -9.70 -0.39
CA ASP A 86 1.47 -11.16 -0.18
C ASP A 86 0.62 -11.55 1.05
N ARG A 87 0.68 -10.75 2.11
CA ARG A 87 -0.18 -10.92 3.29
C ARG A 87 -1.65 -10.68 2.97
N VAL A 88 -1.98 -9.67 2.16
CA VAL A 88 -3.37 -9.44 1.72
C VAL A 88 -3.84 -10.61 0.84
N ARG A 89 -3.03 -11.06 -0.12
CA ARG A 89 -3.34 -12.18 -1.03
C ARG A 89 -3.63 -13.48 -0.29
N SER A 90 -2.86 -13.77 0.76
CA SER A 90 -3.07 -14.95 1.61
C SER A 90 -4.32 -14.84 2.49
N GLN A 91 -4.72 -13.64 2.91
CA GLN A 91 -5.92 -13.40 3.71
C GLN A 91 -7.21 -13.44 2.88
N THR A 92 -7.19 -12.89 1.66
CA THR A 92 -8.36 -12.85 0.77
C THR A 92 -8.67 -14.18 0.08
N GLY A 93 -7.86 -15.23 0.32
CA GLY A 93 -8.28 -16.59 0.02
C GLY A 93 -8.27 -16.96 -1.46
N PHE A 94 -7.38 -16.39 -2.28
CA PHE A 94 -7.09 -16.97 -3.60
C PHE A 94 -6.54 -18.41 -3.50
N GLN A 95 -6.17 -18.86 -2.29
CA GLN A 95 -5.82 -20.24 -1.95
C GLN A 95 -6.87 -20.97 -1.08
N ARG A 96 -7.95 -20.30 -0.65
CA ARG A 96 -9.05 -20.98 0.06
C ARG A 96 -10.03 -21.67 -0.91
N GLU A 97 -10.13 -21.21 -2.16
CA GLU A 97 -10.94 -21.88 -3.19
C GLU A 97 -10.21 -23.02 -3.92
N ALA A 98 -8.89 -23.10 -3.85
CA ALA A 98 -8.10 -24.16 -4.49
C ALA A 98 -7.94 -25.44 -3.63
N ARG A 99 -8.77 -25.64 -2.60
CA ARG A 99 -8.61 -26.75 -1.64
C ARG A 99 -9.52 -27.97 -1.78
N PRO A 100 -10.52 -28.10 -2.69
CA PRO A 100 -11.16 -29.39 -2.92
C PRO A 100 -10.88 -29.99 -4.31
N LEU A 101 -9.75 -29.69 -4.96
CA LEU A 101 -9.33 -30.41 -6.18
C LEU A 101 -8.11 -31.31 -5.99
N VAL A 102 -7.20 -30.98 -5.07
CA VAL A 102 -6.05 -31.84 -4.76
C VAL A 102 -6.42 -33.00 -3.82
N GLU A 103 -7.42 -32.84 -2.95
CA GLU A 103 -7.94 -33.96 -2.14
C GLU A 103 -8.80 -34.94 -2.96
N ARG A 104 -9.44 -34.49 -4.04
CA ARG A 104 -10.23 -35.37 -4.94
C ARG A 104 -9.38 -36.30 -5.80
N LEU A 105 -8.11 -35.97 -6.03
CA LEU A 105 -7.17 -36.83 -6.78
C LEU A 105 -6.35 -37.74 -5.87
N ARG A 106 -6.46 -37.60 -4.53
CA ARG A 106 -5.72 -38.45 -3.58
C ARG A 106 -6.54 -39.63 -3.05
N ASN A 107 -7.82 -39.75 -3.41
CA ASN A 107 -8.64 -40.90 -3.03
C ASN A 107 -9.38 -41.49 -4.24
N PRO A 108 -8.77 -42.42 -4.99
CA PRO A 108 -9.46 -43.17 -6.04
C PRO A 108 -10.49 -44.20 -5.52
N ALA A 109 -10.80 -44.24 -4.22
CA ALA A 109 -11.66 -45.28 -3.62
C ALA A 109 -13.02 -44.79 -3.11
N SER A 110 -13.60 -43.74 -3.69
CA SER A 110 -14.98 -43.33 -3.37
C SER A 110 -15.87 -43.39 -4.61
N GLU A 111 -15.85 -44.54 -5.27
CA GLU A 111 -16.88 -44.93 -6.24
C GLU A 111 -17.84 -45.92 -5.52
N PRO A 112 -18.98 -45.45 -5.00
CA PRO A 112 -20.00 -46.37 -4.51
C PRO A 112 -20.78 -46.96 -5.71
N GLY A 113 -20.44 -48.21 -6.02
CA GLY A 113 -21.42 -49.23 -6.42
C GLY A 113 -22.08 -49.10 -7.79
N ARG A 114 -21.40 -49.57 -8.83
CA ARG A 114 -22.08 -50.35 -9.88
C ARG A 114 -21.96 -51.83 -9.53
N THR A 115 -22.93 -52.34 -8.80
CA THR A 115 -23.19 -53.77 -8.75
C THR A 115 -24.63 -53.98 -9.21
N ARG A 116 -24.72 -54.72 -10.31
CA ARG A 116 -25.85 -55.42 -10.95
C ARG A 116 -27.23 -55.34 -10.30
#